data_AF-A0A355YPW9-F1
#
_entry.id   AF-A0A355YPW9-F1
#
_cell.length_a   1.000
_cell.length_b   1.000
_cell.length_c   1.000
_cell.angle_alpha   90.00
_cell.angle_beta   90.00
_cell.angle_gamma   90.00
#
_symmetry.space_group_name_H-M   'P 1'
#
loop_
_entity.id
_entity.type
_entity.pdbx_description
1 polymer ?
#
loop_
_entity_poly.entity_id
_entity_poly.type
_entity_poly.pdbx_seq_one_letter_code
_entity_poly.pdbx_strand_id
1 'polypeptide(L)'
;MRKFFLSYNILLTGYSFLFSFLLPWASFDNLTMELFRHELPRNTLNLHYTLAEPEAFGIKEASPSLGNMDEDARKEELSYLKKIQKRLARFSDKKLDEKQKLTADILNWWLEGQFQAEAYYYYQEPLGKTLGIQAQLPVLLAEFPFRTQEDIDTYLALLETLPAYFEQITAFEKEKSAQGLFMDDERLDDVLKQCRSLFPIGNDHFLATTFKERLEDCEFLSADQRIAYEVKNLRALDRYVRSAYEELCQVLETLRGTGRNAGGLYHTPEGLDYYEYLLKYSVGTELDGGRIHQLLEEQMESDYETVLYALSQGLSLLEAGDDTPCLELPSELLTELEDQIEKDFPKAGDISWQVKEVPESLADFL
;
A
#
# COMPACT_ATOMS: atom_id res chain seq x y z
N MET A 1 -33.63 26.92 -45.68
CA MET A 1 -33.95 26.65 -47.10
C MET A 1 -33.56 25.20 -47.40
N ARG A 2 -34.54 24.35 -47.81
CA ARG A 2 -34.47 23.05 -48.52
C ARG A 2 -33.30 22.07 -48.23
N LYS A 3 -33.52 20.88 -47.62
CA LYS A 3 -34.10 19.60 -48.16
C LYS A 3 -33.07 18.66 -48.87
N PHE A 4 -32.79 17.51 -48.23
CA PHE A 4 -32.94 16.11 -48.71
C PHE A 4 -31.91 15.30 -49.57
N PHE A 5 -31.87 13.98 -49.24
CA PHE A 5 -31.48 12.71 -49.93
C PHE A 5 -29.97 12.40 -50.20
N LEU A 6 -29.38 11.31 -49.66
CA LEU A 6 -29.29 9.90 -50.19
C LEU A 6 -28.70 9.85 -51.62
N SER A 7 -27.76 8.99 -52.04
CA SER A 7 -27.37 7.63 -51.65
C SER A 7 -26.26 7.08 -52.60
N TYR A 8 -25.50 6.09 -52.14
CA TYR A 8 -24.88 4.92 -52.84
C TYR A 8 -23.72 5.04 -53.87
N ASN A 9 -22.58 4.45 -53.47
CA ASN A 9 -21.63 3.55 -54.16
C ASN A 9 -21.16 3.78 -55.62
N ILE A 10 -19.83 3.89 -55.79
CA ILE A 10 -19.07 3.30 -56.90
C ILE A 10 -17.83 2.58 -56.35
N LEU A 11 -17.70 1.30 -56.70
CA LEU A 11 -16.56 0.40 -56.50
C LEU A 11 -15.67 0.37 -57.76
N LEU A 12 -14.47 -0.21 -57.60
CA LEU A 12 -13.43 -0.61 -58.56
C LEU A 12 -12.31 0.41 -58.82
N THR A 13 -11.00 0.10 -58.79
CA THR A 13 -10.17 -1.09 -58.47
C THR A 13 -8.72 -0.63 -58.65
N GLY A 14 -7.74 -1.15 -57.89
CA GLY A 14 -6.33 -1.02 -58.30
C GLY A 14 -5.26 -1.15 -57.22
N TYR A 15 -5.13 -2.36 -56.68
CA TYR A 15 -3.96 -3.01 -56.06
C TYR A 15 -2.58 -2.30 -55.94
N SER A 16 -1.94 -2.59 -54.79
CA SER A 16 -0.48 -2.59 -54.48
C SER A 16 0.02 -1.29 -53.81
N PHE A 17 0.28 -1.25 -52.50
CA PHE A 17 1.37 -1.98 -51.85
C PHE A 17 1.11 -2.10 -50.34
N LEU A 18 1.09 -3.35 -49.85
CA LEU A 18 1.63 -3.81 -48.56
C LEU A 18 1.99 -2.74 -47.50
N PHE A 19 1.03 -2.31 -46.68
CA PHE A 19 1.30 -1.81 -45.32
C PHE A 19 0.00 -1.89 -44.48
N SER A 20 -0.57 -3.09 -44.37
CA SER A 20 -1.72 -3.34 -43.47
C SER A 20 -1.66 -4.71 -42.81
N PHE A 21 -0.45 -5.22 -42.61
CA PHE A 21 -0.15 -6.32 -41.70
C PHE A 21 0.79 -5.80 -40.61
N LEU A 22 0.21 -5.15 -39.60
CA LEU A 22 0.74 -5.00 -38.24
C LEU A 22 -0.41 -4.38 -37.44
N LEU A 23 -1.25 -5.25 -36.88
CA LEU A 23 -2.24 -4.87 -35.87
C LEU A 23 -1.54 -4.04 -34.76
N PRO A 24 -1.98 -2.80 -34.45
CA PRO A 24 -1.36 -1.97 -33.41
C PRO A 24 -1.57 -2.46 -31.96
N TRP A 25 -2.11 -3.66 -31.78
CA TRP A 25 -2.67 -4.15 -30.50
C TRP A 25 -1.69 -5.00 -29.67
N ALA A 26 -0.39 -5.03 -29.99
CA ALA A 26 0.56 -5.94 -29.33
C ALA A 26 1.98 -5.38 -29.14
N SER A 27 2.11 -4.10 -28.74
CA SER A 27 3.38 -3.61 -28.17
C SER A 27 3.52 -4.09 -26.71
N PHE A 28 4.77 -4.17 -26.24
CA PHE A 28 5.08 -4.48 -24.84
C PHE A 28 4.48 -3.42 -23.92
N ASP A 29 4.58 -2.15 -24.30
CA ASP A 29 4.06 -1.02 -23.53
C ASP A 29 2.53 -1.06 -23.37
N ASN A 30 1.80 -1.60 -24.36
CA ASN A 30 0.35 -1.76 -24.22
C ASN A 30 0.01 -2.85 -23.20
N LEU A 31 0.81 -3.93 -23.11
CA LEU A 31 0.62 -4.97 -22.10
C LEU A 31 0.88 -4.42 -20.68
N THR A 32 1.98 -3.69 -20.50
CA THR A 32 2.31 -3.11 -19.19
C THR A 32 1.32 -2.03 -18.79
N MET A 33 0.87 -1.18 -19.74
CA MET A 33 -0.18 -0.20 -19.49
C MET A 33 -1.54 -0.84 -19.18
N GLU A 34 -1.87 -1.97 -19.81
CA GLU A 34 -3.09 -2.73 -19.47
C GLU A 34 -3.03 -3.27 -18.05
N LEU A 35 -1.91 -3.89 -17.66
CA LEU A 35 -1.71 -4.37 -16.30
C LEU A 35 -1.79 -3.21 -15.29
N PHE A 36 -1.14 -2.10 -15.58
CA PHE A 36 -1.20 -0.90 -14.75
C PHE A 36 -2.63 -0.39 -14.54
N ARG A 37 -3.43 -0.32 -15.61
CA ARG A 37 -4.84 0.07 -15.56
C ARG A 37 -5.73 -0.96 -14.86
N HIS A 38 -5.29 -2.21 -14.80
CA HIS A 38 -5.99 -3.27 -14.09
C HIS A 38 -5.71 -3.23 -12.59
N GLU A 39 -4.44 -3.15 -12.18
CA GLU A 39 -4.04 -3.25 -10.77
C GLU A 39 -4.40 -2.01 -9.96
N LEU A 40 -4.08 -0.83 -10.50
CA LEU A 40 -4.11 0.40 -9.70
C LEU A 40 -5.51 0.77 -9.16
N PRO A 41 -6.62 0.72 -9.94
CA PRO A 41 -7.94 1.12 -9.43
C PRO A 41 -8.61 0.07 -8.53
N ARG A 42 -7.99 -1.09 -8.28
CA ARG A 42 -8.59 -2.14 -7.42
C ARG A 42 -8.65 -1.73 -5.96
N ASN A 43 -7.81 -0.78 -5.57
CA ASN A 43 -7.79 -0.15 -4.25
C ASN A 43 -7.72 1.38 -4.41
N THR A 44 -8.77 2.05 -3.96
CA THR A 44 -8.93 3.51 -4.03
C THR A 44 -7.80 4.24 -3.31
N LEU A 45 -7.36 3.77 -2.14
CA LEU A 45 -6.26 4.40 -1.43
C LEU A 45 -4.98 4.35 -2.28
N ASN A 46 -4.64 3.18 -2.82
CA ASN A 46 -3.46 3.03 -3.69
C ASN A 46 -3.54 3.95 -4.91
N LEU A 47 -4.71 4.04 -5.55
CA LEU A 47 -4.91 4.92 -6.70
C LEU A 47 -4.65 6.40 -6.33
N HIS A 48 -5.29 6.90 -5.27
CA HIS A 48 -5.26 8.31 -4.88
C HIS A 48 -3.93 8.77 -4.27
N TYR A 49 -3.17 7.84 -3.69
CA TYR A 49 -1.80 8.08 -3.22
C TYR A 49 -0.74 7.96 -4.33
N THR A 50 -1.06 7.26 -5.43
CA THR A 50 -0.11 7.07 -6.54
C THR A 50 -0.30 8.09 -7.65
N LEU A 51 -1.55 8.41 -8.01
CA LEU A 51 -1.88 9.29 -9.14
C LEU A 51 -2.76 10.45 -8.70
N ALA A 52 -2.32 11.67 -9.02
CA ALA A 52 -3.16 12.86 -8.89
C ALA A 52 -4.22 12.96 -10.00
N GLU A 53 -3.95 12.41 -11.20
CA GLU A 53 -4.84 12.48 -12.37
C GLU A 53 -4.97 11.09 -13.06
N PRO A 54 -5.76 10.16 -12.50
CA PRO A 54 -5.97 8.82 -13.07
C PRO A 54 -6.46 8.82 -14.53
N GLU A 55 -7.28 9.81 -14.91
CA GLU A 55 -7.88 9.93 -16.24
C GLU A 55 -6.84 10.13 -17.33
N ALA A 56 -5.71 10.79 -17.01
CA ALA A 56 -4.58 10.97 -17.92
C ALA A 56 -4.00 9.62 -18.37
N PHE A 57 -4.12 8.60 -17.52
CA PHE A 57 -3.72 7.23 -17.81
C PHE A 57 -4.87 6.39 -18.38
N GLY A 58 -6.06 6.96 -18.59
CA GLY A 58 -7.24 6.23 -19.06
C GLY A 58 -7.86 5.34 -17.99
N ILE A 59 -7.56 5.60 -16.71
CA ILE A 59 -8.19 4.94 -15.57
C ILE A 59 -9.42 5.76 -15.21
N LYS A 60 -10.56 5.10 -15.07
CA LYS A 60 -11.77 5.69 -14.51
C LYS A 60 -12.16 4.85 -13.32
N GLU A 61 -12.19 5.47 -12.16
CA GLU A 61 -12.63 4.79 -10.95
C GLU A 61 -14.13 4.47 -11.09
N ALA A 62 -14.49 3.20 -10.93
CA ALA A 62 -15.87 2.76 -11.09
C ALA A 62 -16.65 2.94 -9.79
N SER A 63 -16.13 2.37 -8.70
CA SER A 63 -16.70 2.45 -7.37
C SER A 63 -15.58 2.35 -6.34
N PRO A 64 -15.62 3.13 -5.25
CA PRO A 64 -14.58 3.09 -4.24
C PRO A 64 -14.44 1.69 -3.62
N SER A 65 -13.20 1.27 -3.36
CA SER A 65 -12.85 -0.08 -2.91
C SER A 65 -11.57 -0.05 -2.06
N LEU A 66 -11.56 -0.79 -0.95
CA LEU A 66 -10.34 -1.05 -0.16
C LEU A 66 -9.57 -2.28 -0.65
N GLY A 67 -9.94 -2.81 -1.82
CA GLY A 67 -9.53 -4.13 -2.27
C GLY A 67 -10.55 -5.20 -1.87
N ASN A 68 -10.16 -6.46 -2.05
CA ASN A 68 -11.03 -7.59 -1.79
C ASN A 68 -10.21 -8.77 -1.25
N MET A 69 -10.68 -9.39 -0.17
CA MET A 69 -10.10 -10.62 0.39
C MET A 69 -10.92 -11.87 0.09
N ASP A 70 -12.00 -11.74 -0.68
CA ASP A 70 -12.86 -12.81 -1.15
C ASP A 70 -12.12 -13.84 -2.02
N GLU A 71 -12.51 -15.11 -1.86
CA GLU A 71 -11.88 -16.24 -2.54
C GLU A 71 -12.10 -16.20 -4.06
N ASP A 72 -13.28 -15.80 -4.53
CA ASP A 72 -13.57 -15.74 -5.96
C ASP A 72 -12.81 -14.60 -6.62
N ALA A 73 -12.75 -13.42 -5.98
CA ALA A 73 -11.94 -12.30 -6.45
C ALA A 73 -10.45 -12.67 -6.55
N ARG A 74 -9.93 -13.43 -5.58
CA ARG A 74 -8.55 -13.96 -5.62
C ARG A 74 -8.33 -14.92 -6.78
N LYS A 75 -9.26 -15.86 -7.04
CA LYS A 75 -9.17 -16.81 -8.16
C LYS A 75 -9.23 -16.11 -9.51
N GLU A 76 -10.10 -15.12 -9.64
CA GLU A 76 -10.20 -14.28 -10.84
C GLU A 76 -8.90 -13.54 -11.10
N GLU A 77 -8.31 -12.96 -10.06
CA GLU A 77 -7.02 -12.27 -10.13
C GLU A 77 -5.90 -13.21 -10.58
N LEU A 78 -5.77 -14.37 -9.92
CA LEU A 78 -4.79 -15.37 -10.29
C LEU A 78 -4.94 -15.82 -11.76
N SER A 79 -6.18 -15.95 -12.24
CA SER A 79 -6.44 -16.25 -13.64
C SER A 79 -6.05 -15.10 -14.57
N TYR A 80 -6.24 -13.85 -14.16
CA TYR A 80 -5.82 -12.68 -14.92
C TYR A 80 -4.30 -12.61 -15.03
N LEU A 81 -3.57 -12.71 -13.90
CA LEU A 81 -2.11 -12.71 -13.88
C LEU A 81 -1.50 -13.85 -14.71
N LYS A 82 -2.10 -15.05 -14.70
CA LYS A 82 -1.69 -16.16 -15.58
C LYS A 82 -1.87 -15.84 -17.07
N LYS A 83 -2.90 -15.06 -17.44
CA LYS A 83 -3.06 -14.58 -18.83
C LYS A 83 -1.99 -13.54 -19.17
N ILE A 84 -1.65 -12.65 -18.23
CA ILE A 84 -0.58 -11.67 -18.40
C ILE A 84 0.78 -12.36 -18.58
N GLN A 85 1.14 -13.33 -17.73
CA GLN A 85 2.38 -14.10 -17.86
C GLN A 85 2.49 -14.77 -19.25
N LYS A 86 1.41 -15.41 -19.73
CA LYS A 86 1.36 -16.02 -21.07
C LYS A 86 1.54 -15.01 -22.20
N ARG A 87 1.08 -13.78 -22.02
CA ARG A 87 1.25 -12.71 -23.01
C ARG A 87 2.66 -12.12 -22.95
N LEU A 88 3.20 -11.94 -21.75
CA LEU A 88 4.57 -11.48 -21.50
C LEU A 88 5.59 -12.43 -22.14
N ALA A 89 5.40 -13.74 -22.00
CA ALA A 89 6.27 -14.75 -22.59
C ALA A 89 6.39 -14.65 -24.13
N ARG A 90 5.40 -14.06 -24.82
CA ARG A 90 5.44 -13.86 -26.28
C ARG A 90 6.39 -12.73 -26.71
N PHE A 91 6.96 -12.00 -25.76
CA PHE A 91 7.94 -10.95 -26.01
C PHE A 91 9.38 -11.45 -25.88
N SER A 92 9.62 -12.70 -25.45
CA SER A 92 10.98 -13.29 -25.35
C SER A 92 11.75 -13.27 -26.66
N ASP A 93 11.05 -13.50 -27.78
CA ASP A 93 11.63 -13.58 -29.12
C ASP A 93 11.60 -12.23 -29.87
N LYS A 94 11.06 -11.18 -29.24
CA LYS A 94 10.95 -9.84 -29.84
C LYS A 94 12.16 -8.98 -29.48
N LYS A 95 12.47 -8.03 -30.36
CA LYS A 95 13.46 -6.99 -30.06
C LYS A 95 12.86 -5.95 -29.12
N LEU A 96 12.98 -6.20 -27.82
CA LEU A 96 12.77 -5.21 -26.76
C LEU A 96 14.00 -4.31 -26.64
N ASP A 97 13.80 -3.04 -26.31
CA ASP A 97 14.91 -2.18 -25.87
C ASP A 97 15.39 -2.53 -24.45
N GLU A 98 16.48 -1.93 -23.98
CA GLU A 98 17.06 -2.25 -22.67
C GLU A 98 16.11 -1.98 -21.51
N LYS A 99 15.31 -0.91 -21.58
CA LYS A 99 14.33 -0.58 -20.54
C LYS A 99 13.19 -1.59 -20.53
N GLN A 100 12.67 -1.92 -21.71
CA GLN A 100 11.60 -2.90 -21.87
C GLN A 100 12.04 -4.30 -21.42
N LYS A 101 13.30 -4.69 -21.67
CA LYS A 101 13.86 -5.94 -21.16
C LYS A 101 13.89 -5.95 -19.63
N LEU A 102 14.43 -4.91 -19.01
CA LEU A 102 14.46 -4.80 -17.55
C LEU A 102 13.04 -4.84 -16.96
N THR A 103 12.10 -4.09 -17.54
CA THR A 103 10.69 -4.13 -17.12
C THR A 103 10.09 -5.52 -17.29
N ALA A 104 10.40 -6.24 -18.37
CA ALA A 104 9.91 -7.60 -18.60
C ALA A 104 10.46 -8.58 -17.54
N ASP A 105 11.74 -8.45 -17.20
CA ASP A 105 12.40 -9.27 -16.19
C ASP A 105 11.81 -9.02 -14.79
N ILE A 106 11.65 -7.75 -14.40
CA ILE A 106 11.01 -7.36 -13.14
C ILE A 106 9.56 -7.86 -13.10
N LEU A 107 8.80 -7.69 -14.19
CA LEU A 107 7.41 -8.13 -14.24
C LEU A 107 7.30 -9.65 -14.15
N ASN A 108 8.20 -10.41 -14.79
CA ASN A 108 8.21 -11.85 -14.69
C ASN A 108 8.58 -12.32 -13.27
N TRP A 109 9.57 -11.69 -12.64
CA TRP A 109 9.92 -11.93 -11.24
C TRP A 109 8.75 -11.65 -10.30
N TRP A 110 8.06 -10.52 -10.49
CA TRP A 110 6.87 -10.14 -9.72
C TRP A 110 5.74 -11.17 -9.88
N LEU A 111 5.40 -11.56 -11.12
CA LEU A 111 4.36 -12.56 -11.41
C LEU A 111 4.66 -13.91 -10.76
N GLU A 112 5.91 -14.37 -10.84
CA GLU A 112 6.33 -15.61 -10.19
C GLU A 112 6.18 -15.52 -8.67
N GLY A 113 6.56 -14.39 -8.07
CA GLY A 113 6.35 -14.12 -6.66
C GLY A 113 4.87 -14.15 -6.25
N GLN A 114 3.96 -13.62 -7.08
CA GLN A 114 2.51 -13.70 -6.85
C GLN A 114 1.99 -15.14 -6.91
N PHE A 115 2.50 -15.98 -7.82
CA PHE A 115 2.09 -17.38 -7.92
C PHE A 115 2.63 -18.24 -6.79
N GLN A 116 3.80 -17.92 -6.25
CA GLN A 116 4.35 -18.58 -5.07
C GLN A 116 3.58 -18.17 -3.80
N ALA A 117 3.20 -16.89 -3.68
CA ALA A 117 2.40 -16.39 -2.55
C ALA A 117 1.09 -17.18 -2.35
N GLU A 118 0.49 -17.63 -3.45
CA GLU A 118 -0.76 -18.41 -3.44
C GLU A 118 -0.63 -19.72 -2.65
N ALA A 119 0.54 -20.38 -2.67
CA ALA A 119 0.78 -21.57 -1.85
C ALA A 119 0.72 -21.25 -0.34
N TYR A 120 1.01 -20.00 0.03
CA TYR A 120 1.07 -19.51 1.40
C TYR A 120 -0.09 -18.57 1.75
N TYR A 121 -1.23 -18.72 1.09
CA TYR A 121 -2.36 -17.79 1.22
C TYR A 121 -2.74 -17.50 2.70
N TYR A 122 -2.80 -18.52 3.55
CA TYR A 122 -3.16 -18.39 4.97
C TYR A 122 -2.01 -17.97 5.89
N TYR A 123 -0.79 -17.80 5.36
CA TYR A 123 0.35 -17.24 6.12
C TYR A 123 0.37 -15.71 6.08
N GLN A 124 -0.46 -15.09 5.25
CA GLN A 124 -0.62 -13.64 5.22
C GLN A 124 -1.11 -13.12 6.58
N GLU A 125 -0.59 -11.96 6.99
CA GLU A 125 -0.97 -11.26 8.22
C GLU A 125 -1.69 -9.94 7.85
N PRO A 126 -2.98 -9.98 7.47
CA PRO A 126 -3.75 -8.77 7.18
C PRO A 126 -3.93 -7.89 8.42
N LEU A 127 -3.84 -8.50 9.61
CA LEU A 127 -3.91 -7.85 10.90
C LEU A 127 -2.57 -7.96 11.63
N GLY A 128 -2.24 -6.95 12.43
CA GLY A 128 -0.99 -6.93 13.18
C GLY A 128 -0.67 -5.57 13.76
N LYS A 129 0.15 -5.54 14.81
CA LYS A 129 0.39 -4.36 15.65
C LYS A 129 0.80 -3.09 14.89
N THR A 130 1.73 -3.24 13.95
CA THR A 130 2.36 -2.09 13.27
C THR A 130 1.86 -1.92 11.84
N LEU A 131 1.81 -3.02 11.07
CA LEU A 131 1.48 -2.99 9.64
C LEU A 131 0.14 -3.65 9.32
N GLY A 132 -0.69 -3.94 10.33
CA GLY A 132 -2.04 -4.45 10.09
C GLY A 132 -2.93 -3.41 9.41
N ILE A 133 -3.92 -3.86 8.64
CA ILE A 133 -4.91 -3.00 8.01
C ILE A 133 -5.63 -2.14 9.06
N GLN A 134 -5.96 -2.73 10.21
CA GLN A 134 -6.64 -2.02 11.31
C GLN A 134 -5.76 -0.93 11.95
N ALA A 135 -4.44 -1.03 11.81
CA ALA A 135 -3.47 -0.05 12.31
C ALA A 135 -3.29 1.11 11.32
N GLN A 136 -3.08 0.78 10.04
CA GLN A 136 -2.71 1.74 9.01
C GLN A 136 -3.90 2.51 8.44
N LEU A 137 -5.06 1.85 8.31
CA LEU A 137 -6.22 2.41 7.62
C LEU A 137 -6.69 3.75 8.22
N PRO A 138 -6.76 3.94 9.55
CA PRO A 138 -7.15 5.24 10.11
C PRO A 138 -6.18 6.36 9.73
N VAL A 139 -4.87 6.10 9.70
CA VAL A 139 -3.86 7.09 9.30
C VAL A 139 -4.01 7.45 7.82
N LEU A 140 -4.20 6.44 6.95
CA LEU A 140 -4.47 6.66 5.52
C LEU A 140 -5.76 7.45 5.29
N LEU A 141 -6.81 7.22 6.09
CA LEU A 141 -8.04 8.00 6.00
C LEU A 141 -7.84 9.45 6.49
N ALA A 142 -6.98 9.68 7.49
CA ALA A 142 -6.65 11.00 7.99
C ALA A 142 -5.86 11.86 6.98
N GLU A 143 -5.12 11.22 6.08
CA GLU A 143 -4.28 11.90 5.07
C GLU A 143 -4.81 11.73 3.63
N PHE A 144 -6.02 11.21 3.44
CA PHE A 144 -6.65 11.09 2.12
C PHE A 144 -6.76 12.47 1.43
N PRO A 145 -6.30 12.64 0.18
CA PRO A 145 -6.24 13.95 -0.47
C PRO A 145 -7.61 14.46 -0.95
N PHE A 146 -7.89 15.75 -0.76
CA PHE A 146 -9.09 16.43 -1.29
C PHE A 146 -8.70 17.50 -2.32
N ARG A 147 -8.60 17.10 -3.59
CA ARG A 147 -8.26 17.99 -4.71
C ARG A 147 -9.52 18.52 -5.39
N THR A 148 -10.59 17.73 -5.34
CA THR A 148 -11.89 18.02 -5.94
C THR A 148 -13.02 17.64 -4.99
N GLN A 149 -14.25 18.06 -5.32
CA GLN A 149 -15.43 17.63 -4.59
C GLN A 149 -15.67 16.11 -4.73
N GLU A 150 -15.28 15.51 -5.86
CA GLU A 150 -15.41 14.07 -6.10
C GLU A 150 -14.52 13.25 -5.17
N ASP A 151 -13.35 13.77 -4.77
CA ASP A 151 -12.47 13.09 -3.80
C ASP A 151 -13.12 12.99 -2.42
N ILE A 152 -13.86 14.03 -2.00
CA ILE A 152 -14.58 14.05 -0.71
C ILE A 152 -15.75 13.05 -0.74
N ASP A 153 -16.50 13.04 -1.84
CA ASP A 153 -17.59 12.08 -2.03
C ASP A 153 -17.06 10.64 -2.10
N THR A 154 -15.90 10.43 -2.73
CA THR A 154 -15.18 9.15 -2.81
C THR A 154 -14.71 8.68 -1.43
N TYR A 155 -14.11 9.58 -0.64
CA TYR A 155 -13.73 9.29 0.74
C TYR A 155 -14.93 8.84 1.59
N LEU A 156 -16.05 9.56 1.53
CA LEU A 156 -17.25 9.19 2.28
C LEU A 156 -17.82 7.85 1.82
N ALA A 157 -17.85 7.60 0.51
CA ALA A 157 -18.26 6.32 -0.06
C ALA A 157 -17.33 5.18 0.37
N LEU A 158 -16.02 5.42 0.45
CA LEU A 158 -15.03 4.46 0.94
C LEU A 158 -15.32 4.06 2.39
N LEU A 159 -15.69 5.01 3.26
CA LEU A 159 -16.11 4.71 4.63
C LEU A 159 -17.31 3.76 4.66
N GLU A 160 -18.25 3.87 3.73
CA GLU A 160 -19.42 2.98 3.66
C GLU A 160 -19.04 1.54 3.32
N THR A 161 -17.89 1.32 2.67
CA THR A 161 -17.40 -0.03 2.29
C THR A 161 -16.71 -0.78 3.44
N LEU A 162 -16.27 -0.08 4.49
CA LEU A 162 -15.48 -0.67 5.58
C LEU A 162 -16.13 -1.91 6.22
N PRO A 163 -17.43 -1.90 6.57
CA PRO A 163 -18.06 -3.05 7.22
C PRO A 163 -17.93 -4.33 6.39
N ALA A 164 -18.20 -4.26 5.07
CA ALA A 164 -18.11 -5.41 4.18
C ALA A 164 -16.64 -5.86 4.01
N TYR A 165 -15.70 -4.92 3.92
CA TYR A 165 -14.28 -5.24 3.83
C TYR A 165 -13.76 -5.94 5.10
N PHE A 166 -14.15 -5.47 6.28
CA PHE A 166 -13.75 -6.09 7.55
C PHE A 166 -14.45 -7.43 7.77
N GLU A 167 -15.67 -7.61 7.27
CA GLU A 167 -16.32 -8.92 7.24
C GLU A 167 -15.47 -9.94 6.47
N GLN A 168 -14.93 -9.58 5.30
CA GLN A 168 -14.02 -10.44 4.54
C GLN A 168 -12.73 -10.77 5.31
N ILE A 169 -12.13 -9.77 5.98
CA ILE A 169 -10.94 -9.99 6.84
C ILE A 169 -11.27 -11.00 7.94
N THR A 170 -12.41 -10.83 8.62
CA THR A 170 -12.79 -11.75 9.70
C THR A 170 -13.13 -13.16 9.20
N ALA A 171 -13.67 -13.28 7.99
CA ALA A 171 -13.88 -14.58 7.35
C ALA A 171 -12.54 -15.27 7.05
N PHE A 172 -11.58 -14.53 6.50
CA PHE A 172 -10.21 -15.01 6.29
C PHE A 172 -9.56 -15.47 7.61
N GLU A 173 -9.65 -14.68 8.68
CA GLU A 173 -9.07 -15.03 9.99
C GLU A 173 -9.72 -16.29 10.61
N LYS A 174 -11.03 -16.50 10.41
CA LYS A 174 -11.71 -17.75 10.82
C LYS A 174 -11.16 -18.95 10.07
N GLU A 175 -10.98 -18.83 8.76
CA GLU A 175 -10.41 -19.91 7.93
C GLU A 175 -8.95 -20.18 8.30
N LYS A 176 -8.14 -19.13 8.46
CA LYS A 176 -6.75 -19.20 8.91
C LYS A 176 -6.64 -19.87 10.28
N SER A 177 -7.54 -19.55 11.21
CA SER A 177 -7.66 -20.23 12.50
C SER A 177 -7.97 -21.71 12.38
N ALA A 178 -8.87 -22.10 11.46
CA ALA A 178 -9.16 -23.50 11.20
C ALA A 178 -7.94 -24.29 10.67
N GLN A 179 -6.98 -23.60 10.02
CA GLN A 179 -5.68 -24.18 9.62
C GLN A 179 -4.64 -24.21 10.75
N GLY A 180 -4.96 -23.70 11.94
CA GLY A 180 -4.04 -23.60 13.07
C GLY A 180 -2.99 -22.49 12.93
N LEU A 181 -3.22 -21.52 12.04
CA LEU A 181 -2.29 -20.44 11.72
C LEU A 181 -2.69 -19.09 12.35
N PHE A 182 -3.74 -19.05 13.18
CA PHE A 182 -4.16 -17.81 13.84
C PHE A 182 -3.08 -17.27 14.80
N MET A 183 -3.08 -15.96 14.98
CA MET A 183 -2.18 -15.27 15.91
C MET A 183 -2.37 -15.74 17.35
N ASP A 184 -1.30 -15.70 18.15
CA ASP A 184 -1.38 -15.97 19.58
C ASP A 184 -2.17 -14.90 20.35
N ASP A 185 -2.51 -15.21 21.60
CA ASP A 185 -3.34 -14.36 22.44
C ASP A 185 -2.68 -12.99 22.77
N GLU A 186 -1.34 -12.91 22.81
CA GLU A 186 -0.63 -11.65 23.06
C GLU A 186 -0.76 -10.70 21.87
N ARG A 187 -0.55 -11.22 20.65
CA ARG A 187 -0.78 -10.48 19.41
C ARG A 187 -2.24 -10.09 19.24
N LEU A 188 -3.17 -10.99 19.59
CA LEU A 188 -4.60 -10.70 19.58
C LEU A 188 -4.93 -9.54 20.53
N ASP A 189 -4.39 -9.53 21.75
CA ASP A 189 -4.62 -8.46 22.71
C ASP A 189 -4.10 -7.10 22.21
N ASP A 190 -2.93 -7.08 21.57
CA ASP A 190 -2.40 -5.87 20.92
C ASP A 190 -3.33 -5.35 19.81
N VAL A 191 -3.81 -6.22 18.92
CA VAL A 191 -4.75 -5.87 17.84
C VAL A 191 -6.06 -5.33 18.41
N LEU A 192 -6.64 -6.02 19.40
CA LEU A 192 -7.89 -5.60 20.03
C LEU A 192 -7.74 -4.28 20.77
N LYS A 193 -6.61 -4.05 21.46
CA LYS A 193 -6.32 -2.79 22.15
C LYS A 193 -6.27 -1.64 21.15
N GLN A 194 -5.61 -1.83 20.02
CA GLN A 194 -5.51 -0.82 18.96
C GLN A 194 -6.88 -0.53 18.32
N CYS A 195 -7.68 -1.54 18.02
CA CYS A 195 -9.03 -1.32 17.51
C CYS A 195 -9.89 -0.52 18.49
N ARG A 196 -9.78 -0.81 19.79
CA ARG A 196 -10.54 -0.14 20.85
C ARG A 196 -10.08 1.30 21.10
N SER A 197 -8.82 1.65 20.81
CA SER A 197 -8.30 3.01 21.01
C SER A 197 -8.87 4.03 20.03
N LEU A 198 -9.51 3.58 18.93
CA LEU A 198 -10.25 4.45 18.01
C LEU A 198 -11.56 5.00 18.61
N PHE A 199 -11.94 4.57 19.82
CA PHE A 199 -13.19 4.98 20.44
C PHE A 199 -12.97 5.79 21.72
N PRO A 200 -13.87 6.75 22.02
CA PRO A 200 -15.09 7.09 21.28
C PRO A 200 -14.84 7.98 20.06
N ILE A 201 -15.63 7.76 18.98
CA ILE A 201 -15.69 8.69 17.85
C ILE A 201 -16.58 9.88 18.23
N GLY A 202 -16.05 11.09 18.09
CA GLY A 202 -16.72 12.36 18.35
C GLY A 202 -16.09 13.50 17.55
N ASN A 203 -16.49 14.75 17.81
CA ASN A 203 -15.98 15.92 17.07
C ASN A 203 -14.46 16.11 17.23
N ASP A 204 -13.92 15.79 18.40
CA ASP A 204 -12.49 15.94 18.71
C ASP A 204 -11.66 14.72 18.28
N HIS A 205 -12.30 13.71 17.67
CA HIS A 205 -11.60 12.54 17.15
C HIS A 205 -10.74 12.94 15.94
N PHE A 206 -9.52 12.38 15.84
CA PHE A 206 -8.56 12.81 14.81
C PHE A 206 -9.08 12.69 13.36
N LEU A 207 -9.87 11.65 13.05
CA LEU A 207 -10.51 11.51 11.74
C LEU A 207 -11.56 12.60 11.45
N ALA A 208 -12.15 13.21 12.48
CA ALA A 208 -13.07 14.33 12.31
C ALA A 208 -12.30 15.65 12.18
N THR A 209 -11.28 15.87 13.01
CA THR A 209 -10.48 17.10 13.00
C THR A 209 -9.66 17.22 11.72
N THR A 210 -8.93 16.18 11.32
CA THR A 210 -8.13 16.19 10.07
C THR A 210 -9.01 16.29 8.83
N PHE A 211 -10.23 15.75 8.85
CA PHE A 211 -11.19 15.92 7.75
C PHE A 211 -11.61 17.39 7.64
N LYS A 212 -11.93 18.04 8.76
CA LYS A 212 -12.28 19.46 8.79
C LYS A 212 -11.12 20.33 8.29
N GLU A 213 -9.91 20.12 8.80
CA GLU A 213 -8.71 20.86 8.38
C GLU A 213 -8.52 20.78 6.86
N ARG A 214 -8.58 19.57 6.28
CA ARG A 214 -8.47 19.39 4.82
C ARG A 214 -9.59 20.09 4.03
N LEU A 215 -10.79 20.24 4.59
CA LEU A 215 -11.87 20.99 3.95
C LEU A 215 -11.62 22.51 3.96
N GLU A 216 -10.86 23.03 4.92
CA GLU A 216 -10.52 24.46 4.99
C GLU A 216 -9.64 24.87 3.80
N ASP A 217 -8.73 23.98 3.37
CA ASP A 217 -7.87 24.14 2.20
C ASP A 217 -8.62 24.01 0.85
N CYS A 218 -9.86 23.51 0.87
CA CYS A 218 -10.67 23.36 -0.33
C CYS A 218 -11.36 24.69 -0.71
N GLU A 219 -10.72 25.52 -1.55
CA GLU A 219 -11.28 26.80 -2.02
C GLU A 219 -12.56 26.65 -2.86
N PHE A 220 -12.80 25.47 -3.44
CA PHE A 220 -13.98 25.17 -4.25
C PHE A 220 -15.26 24.93 -3.42
N LEU A 221 -15.19 24.93 -2.08
CA LEU A 221 -16.33 24.75 -1.20
C LEU A 221 -16.76 26.05 -0.52
N SER A 222 -18.08 26.26 -0.46
CA SER A 222 -18.68 27.27 0.42
C SER A 222 -18.67 26.80 1.89
N ALA A 223 -18.80 27.74 2.83
CA ALA A 223 -18.89 27.44 4.25
C ALA A 223 -20.05 26.47 4.58
N ASP A 224 -21.22 26.64 3.96
CA ASP A 224 -22.36 25.75 4.15
C ASP A 224 -22.09 24.32 3.64
N GLN A 225 -21.36 24.18 2.52
CA GLN A 225 -20.96 22.87 2.01
C GLN A 225 -19.95 22.19 2.95
N ARG A 226 -18.97 22.93 3.50
CA ARG A 226 -18.00 22.39 4.46
C ARG A 226 -18.71 21.82 5.69
N ILE A 227 -19.62 22.60 6.29
CA ILE A 227 -20.43 22.14 7.44
C ILE A 227 -21.25 20.91 7.09
N ALA A 228 -21.87 20.88 5.90
CA ALA A 228 -22.63 19.71 5.46
C ALA A 228 -21.76 18.46 5.32
N TYR A 229 -20.53 18.60 4.81
CA TYR A 229 -19.57 17.51 4.70
C TYR A 229 -19.05 17.04 6.06
N GLU A 230 -18.74 17.95 6.98
CA GLU A 230 -18.33 17.61 8.36
C GLU A 230 -19.41 16.75 9.06
N VAL A 231 -20.69 17.14 8.95
CA VAL A 231 -21.81 16.38 9.53
C VAL A 231 -21.96 15.02 8.86
N LYS A 232 -21.78 14.92 7.54
CA LYS A 232 -21.81 13.64 6.82
C LYS A 232 -20.65 12.73 7.27
N ASN A 233 -19.45 13.28 7.40
CA ASN A 233 -18.28 12.54 7.85
C ASN A 233 -18.49 11.95 9.25
N LEU A 234 -18.88 12.78 10.23
CA LEU A 234 -19.14 12.30 11.59
C LEU A 234 -20.17 11.16 11.63
N ARG A 235 -21.24 11.26 10.83
CA ARG A 235 -22.23 10.19 10.70
C ARG A 235 -21.65 8.93 10.05
N ALA A 236 -20.81 9.08 9.03
CA ALA A 236 -20.16 7.95 8.36
C ALA A 236 -19.15 7.26 9.29
N LEU A 237 -18.36 8.02 10.05
CA LEU A 237 -17.45 7.49 11.06
C LEU A 237 -18.21 6.69 12.13
N ASP A 238 -19.27 7.26 12.70
CA ASP A 238 -20.06 6.59 13.73
C ASP A 238 -20.84 5.37 13.20
N ARG A 239 -21.33 5.42 11.96
CA ARG A 239 -22.14 4.34 11.39
C ARG A 239 -21.31 3.19 10.83
N TYR A 240 -20.24 3.49 10.10
CA TYR A 240 -19.51 2.50 9.32
C TYR A 240 -18.17 2.15 9.94
N VAL A 241 -17.37 3.15 10.34
CA VAL A 241 -16.06 2.89 10.97
C VAL A 241 -16.27 2.23 12.32
N ARG A 242 -17.11 2.80 13.20
CA ARG A 242 -17.39 2.18 14.50
C ARG A 242 -17.88 0.74 14.36
N SER A 243 -18.90 0.53 13.54
CA SER A 243 -19.49 -0.79 13.33
C SER A 243 -18.48 -1.81 12.81
N ALA A 244 -17.61 -1.43 11.87
CA ALA A 244 -16.61 -2.33 11.32
C ALA A 244 -15.58 -2.77 12.38
N TYR A 245 -15.04 -1.83 13.16
CA TYR A 245 -14.04 -2.12 14.18
C TYR A 245 -14.62 -2.87 15.40
N GLU A 246 -15.86 -2.55 15.79
CA GLU A 246 -16.55 -3.30 16.86
C GLU A 246 -16.82 -4.75 16.43
N GLU A 247 -17.30 -4.99 15.21
CA GLU A 247 -17.52 -6.34 14.67
C GLU A 247 -16.19 -7.11 14.55
N LEU A 248 -15.14 -6.47 14.02
CA LEU A 248 -13.81 -7.05 13.97
C LEU A 248 -13.35 -7.52 15.35
N CYS A 249 -13.47 -6.66 16.37
CA CYS A 249 -13.11 -7.03 17.75
C CYS A 249 -13.91 -8.22 18.27
N GLN A 250 -15.24 -8.22 18.04
CA GLN A 250 -16.11 -9.28 18.52
C GLN A 250 -15.73 -10.63 17.90
N VAL A 251 -15.52 -10.65 16.58
CA VAL A 251 -15.19 -11.88 15.88
C VAL A 251 -13.81 -12.40 16.27
N LEU A 252 -12.79 -11.55 16.34
CA LEU A 252 -11.44 -11.96 16.74
C LEU A 252 -11.42 -12.51 18.17
N GLU A 253 -12.19 -11.93 19.09
CA GLU A 253 -12.32 -12.44 20.46
C GLU A 253 -12.89 -13.88 20.50
N THR A 254 -13.77 -14.25 19.56
CA THR A 254 -14.26 -15.65 19.46
C THR A 254 -13.18 -16.65 19.05
N LEU A 255 -12.08 -16.19 18.45
CA LEU A 255 -10.94 -17.01 18.01
C LEU A 255 -9.84 -17.14 19.07
N ARG A 256 -9.99 -16.50 20.24
CA ARG A 256 -9.01 -16.55 21.33
C ARG A 256 -8.66 -18.00 21.70
N GLY A 257 -7.37 -18.26 21.94
CA GLY A 257 -6.83 -19.57 22.31
C GLY A 257 -6.76 -20.60 21.17
N THR A 258 -7.20 -20.24 19.95
CA THR A 258 -7.00 -21.08 18.75
C THR A 258 -5.58 -20.97 18.21
N GLY A 259 -4.98 -19.77 18.28
CA GLY A 259 -3.58 -19.55 17.95
C GLY A 259 -2.65 -19.94 19.08
N ARG A 260 -1.88 -21.02 18.90
CA ARG A 260 -1.00 -21.59 19.94
C ARG A 260 0.48 -21.41 19.66
N ASN A 261 0.83 -20.85 18.51
CA ASN A 261 2.21 -20.70 18.09
C ASN A 261 2.76 -19.30 18.44
N ALA A 262 3.50 -19.21 19.53
CA ALA A 262 4.23 -17.99 19.91
C ALA A 262 5.66 -17.92 19.30
N GLY A 263 6.16 -19.01 18.71
CA GLY A 263 7.55 -19.13 18.25
C GLY A 263 7.81 -18.56 16.85
N GLY A 264 6.79 -17.97 16.20
CA GLY A 264 6.91 -17.44 14.84
C GLY A 264 6.88 -18.52 13.75
N LEU A 265 7.23 -18.13 12.52
CA LEU A 265 7.06 -18.95 11.32
C LEU A 265 7.75 -20.31 11.42
N TYR A 266 8.94 -20.40 12.02
CA TYR A 266 9.68 -21.66 12.16
C TYR A 266 8.85 -22.81 12.77
N HIS A 267 7.88 -22.47 13.62
CA HIS A 267 7.03 -23.44 14.31
C HIS A 267 5.70 -23.75 13.59
N THR A 268 5.57 -23.34 12.33
CA THR A 268 4.42 -23.65 11.47
C THR A 268 4.81 -24.69 10.40
N PRO A 269 3.85 -25.46 9.83
CA PRO A 269 4.14 -26.58 8.93
C PRO A 269 5.03 -26.25 7.71
N GLU A 270 4.90 -25.05 7.12
CA GLU A 270 5.66 -24.61 5.94
C GLU A 270 6.37 -23.27 6.18
N GLY A 271 6.55 -22.88 7.44
CA GLY A 271 7.02 -21.52 7.73
C GLY A 271 8.48 -21.26 7.39
N LEU A 272 9.32 -22.28 7.26
CA LEU A 272 10.69 -22.11 6.74
C LEU A 272 10.65 -21.73 5.25
N ASP A 273 9.90 -22.49 4.44
CA ASP A 273 9.76 -22.23 3.01
C ASP A 273 9.07 -20.87 2.76
N TYR A 274 8.07 -20.52 3.58
CA TYR A 274 7.46 -19.20 3.54
C TYR A 274 8.43 -18.09 3.95
N TYR A 275 9.27 -18.30 4.96
CA TYR A 275 10.28 -17.33 5.37
C TYR A 275 11.33 -17.10 4.27
N GLU A 276 11.79 -18.15 3.59
CA GLU A 276 12.69 -18.03 2.44
C GLU A 276 12.03 -17.30 1.26
N TYR A 277 10.74 -17.56 1.01
CA TYR A 277 9.94 -16.79 0.06
C TYR A 277 9.92 -15.29 0.43
N LEU A 278 9.70 -14.95 1.70
CA LEU A 278 9.72 -13.55 2.17
C LEU A 278 11.09 -12.90 2.03
N LEU A 279 12.19 -13.61 2.32
CA LEU A 279 13.55 -13.11 2.10
C LEU A 279 13.77 -12.75 0.61
N LYS A 280 13.34 -13.63 -0.29
CA LYS A 280 13.44 -13.40 -1.72
C LYS A 280 12.58 -12.23 -2.18
N TYR A 281 11.31 -12.19 -1.76
CA TYR A 281 10.33 -11.27 -2.33
C TYR A 281 10.32 -9.90 -1.65
N SER A 282 10.59 -9.83 -0.34
CA SER A 282 10.60 -8.58 0.43
C SER A 282 11.99 -7.97 0.57
N VAL A 283 13.05 -8.78 0.64
CA VAL A 283 14.44 -8.30 0.81
C VAL A 283 15.23 -8.36 -0.50
N GLY A 284 14.80 -9.18 -1.47
CA GLY A 284 15.50 -9.32 -2.76
C GLY A 284 16.74 -10.21 -2.67
N THR A 285 16.81 -11.12 -1.69
CA THR A 285 17.97 -12.00 -1.47
C THR A 285 17.63 -13.46 -1.74
N GLU A 286 18.54 -14.18 -2.39
CA GLU A 286 18.48 -15.64 -2.57
C GLU A 286 19.32 -16.38 -1.52
N LEU A 287 19.85 -15.67 -0.52
CA LEU A 287 20.61 -16.28 0.58
C LEU A 287 19.66 -17.00 1.53
N ASP A 288 20.03 -18.23 1.90
CA ASP A 288 19.32 -18.97 2.94
C ASP A 288 19.56 -18.37 4.34
N GLY A 289 18.73 -18.77 5.30
CA GLY A 289 18.80 -18.27 6.67
C GLY A 289 20.14 -18.55 7.36
N GLY A 290 20.81 -19.67 7.03
CA GLY A 290 22.12 -20.01 7.59
C GLY A 290 23.20 -19.05 7.12
N ARG A 291 23.22 -18.71 5.83
CA ARG A 291 24.18 -17.74 5.28
C ARG A 291 23.92 -16.33 5.79
N ILE A 292 22.66 -15.93 5.93
CA ILE A 292 22.29 -14.64 6.53
C ILE A 292 22.78 -14.57 7.98
N HIS A 293 22.56 -15.63 8.77
CA HIS A 293 23.01 -15.68 10.15
C HIS A 293 24.54 -15.54 10.27
N GLN A 294 25.29 -16.25 9.43
CA GLN A 294 26.75 -16.14 9.41
C GLN A 294 27.22 -14.72 9.06
N LEU A 295 26.62 -14.09 8.04
CA LEU A 295 26.95 -12.70 7.68
C LEU A 295 26.65 -11.72 8.81
N LEU A 296 25.56 -11.95 9.55
CA LEU A 296 25.21 -11.17 10.74
C LEU A 296 26.26 -11.31 11.83
N GLU A 297 26.71 -12.53 12.15
CA GLU A 297 27.77 -12.76 13.14
C GLU A 297 29.08 -12.08 12.75
N GLU A 298 29.50 -12.24 11.49
CA GLU A 298 30.71 -11.60 10.94
C GLU A 298 30.63 -10.07 11.03
N GLN A 299 29.49 -9.47 10.68
CA GLN A 299 29.29 -8.02 10.76
C GLN A 299 29.26 -7.53 12.21
N MET A 300 28.56 -8.24 13.10
CA MET A 300 28.48 -7.89 14.53
C MET A 300 29.85 -7.92 15.20
N GLU A 301 30.70 -8.89 14.85
CA GLU A 301 32.08 -8.97 15.36
C GLU A 301 32.90 -7.77 14.90
N SER A 302 32.87 -7.44 13.61
CA SER A 302 33.56 -6.28 13.04
C SER A 302 33.09 -4.95 13.64
N ASP A 303 31.79 -4.78 13.84
CA ASP A 303 31.21 -3.58 14.45
C ASP A 303 31.62 -3.47 15.93
N TYR A 304 31.63 -4.58 16.66
CA TYR A 304 32.07 -4.61 18.04
C TYR A 304 33.55 -4.24 18.19
N GLU A 305 34.42 -4.75 17.32
CA GLU A 305 35.83 -4.34 17.28
C GLU A 305 35.99 -2.84 17.00
N THR A 306 35.19 -2.31 16.06
CA THR A 306 35.20 -0.88 15.70
C THR A 306 34.78 -0.02 16.89
N VAL A 307 33.72 -0.40 17.60
CA VAL A 307 33.25 0.28 18.81
C VAL A 307 34.32 0.23 19.91
N LEU A 308 34.93 -0.92 20.16
CA LEU A 308 36.00 -1.05 21.15
C LEU A 308 37.22 -0.20 20.80
N TYR A 309 37.60 -0.14 19.52
CA TYR A 309 38.68 0.72 19.07
C TYR A 309 38.34 2.20 19.32
N ALA A 310 37.15 2.66 18.97
CA ALA A 310 36.71 4.03 19.22
C ALA A 310 36.72 4.37 20.73
N LEU A 311 36.21 3.49 21.59
CA LEU A 311 36.28 3.64 23.04
C LEU A 311 37.73 3.73 23.54
N SER A 312 38.66 2.95 22.95
CA SER A 312 40.10 3.01 23.29
C SER A 312 40.75 4.34 22.91
N GLN A 313 40.21 5.04 21.89
CA GLN A 313 40.63 6.38 21.49
C GLN A 313 40.01 7.48 22.38
N GLY A 314 39.23 7.11 23.40
CA GLY A 314 38.62 8.05 24.35
C GLY A 314 37.30 8.66 23.87
N LEU A 315 36.66 8.11 22.83
CA LEU A 315 35.30 8.50 22.44
C LEU A 315 34.30 7.94 23.47
N SER A 316 33.51 8.79 24.12
CA SER A 316 32.45 8.33 25.03
C SER A 316 31.18 8.01 24.26
N LEU A 317 31.15 6.84 23.60
CA LEU A 317 30.02 6.41 22.78
C LEU A 317 28.76 6.09 23.58
N LEU A 318 28.90 5.75 24.87
CA LEU A 318 27.77 5.43 25.76
C LEU A 318 27.09 6.67 26.35
N GLU A 319 27.79 7.81 26.36
CA GLU A 319 27.28 9.08 26.91
C GLU A 319 26.95 10.11 25.81
N ALA A 320 27.30 9.83 24.55
CA ALA A 320 27.10 10.73 23.42
C ALA A 320 25.62 11.12 23.16
N GLY A 321 24.65 10.37 23.69
CA GLY A 321 23.22 10.62 23.49
C GLY A 321 22.62 11.77 24.31
N ASP A 322 23.17 12.07 25.48
CA ASP A 322 22.51 12.99 26.44
C ASP A 322 22.91 14.47 26.24
N ASP A 323 24.09 14.75 25.67
CA ASP A 323 24.66 16.11 25.56
C ASP A 323 24.75 16.62 24.10
N THR A 324 24.18 15.90 23.12
CA THR A 324 24.17 16.39 21.73
C THR A 324 23.21 17.58 21.63
N PRO A 325 23.67 18.79 21.23
CA PRO A 325 22.79 19.93 21.06
C PRO A 325 21.76 19.59 19.97
N CYS A 326 20.50 19.42 20.37
CA CYS A 326 19.40 19.31 19.43
C CYS A 326 19.03 20.72 18.98
N LEU A 327 19.08 20.99 17.68
CA LEU A 327 18.50 22.20 17.12
C LEU A 327 16.99 22.22 17.46
N GLU A 328 16.51 23.29 18.09
CA GLU A 328 15.13 23.32 18.63
C GLU A 328 14.06 23.46 17.53
N LEU A 329 14.44 23.94 16.34
CA LEU A 329 13.51 24.21 15.25
C LEU A 329 13.71 23.22 14.08
N PRO A 330 12.65 22.48 13.67
CA PRO A 330 12.71 21.57 12.53
C PRO A 330 13.23 22.21 11.24
N SER A 331 12.93 23.49 11.00
CA SER A 331 13.43 24.22 9.82
C SER A 331 14.94 24.40 9.82
N GLU A 332 15.54 24.63 10.99
CA GLU A 332 16.99 24.80 11.13
C GLU A 332 17.71 23.46 10.92
N LEU A 333 17.14 22.37 11.45
CA LEU A 333 17.60 21.00 11.18
C LEU A 333 17.63 20.69 9.68
N LEU A 334 16.56 21.03 8.96
CA LEU A 334 16.47 20.77 7.52
C LEU A 334 17.54 21.54 6.73
N THR A 335 17.76 22.82 7.04
CA THR A 335 18.80 23.62 6.37
C THR A 335 20.21 23.09 6.66
N GLU A 336 20.49 22.70 7.91
CA GLU A 336 21.79 22.10 8.25
C GLU A 336 22.00 20.76 7.53
N LEU A 337 20.97 19.91 7.45
CA LEU A 337 21.03 18.65 6.71
C LEU A 337 21.26 18.88 5.20
N GLU A 338 20.63 19.91 4.62
CA GLU A 338 20.85 20.32 3.23
C GLU A 338 22.30 20.74 2.96
N ASP A 339 22.91 21.47 3.89
CA ASP A 339 24.33 21.87 3.76
C ASP A 339 25.28 20.67 3.97
N GLN A 340 24.97 19.78 4.93
CA GLN A 340 25.82 18.63 5.23
C GLN A 340 25.81 17.58 4.11
N ILE A 341 24.65 17.33 3.50
CA ILE A 341 24.49 16.28 2.48
C ILE A 341 25.27 16.60 1.19
N GLU A 342 25.55 17.88 0.90
CA GLU A 342 26.35 18.31 -0.26
C GLU A 342 27.79 17.77 -0.25
N LYS A 343 28.29 17.29 0.90
CA LYS A 343 29.62 16.68 1.00
C LYS A 343 29.69 15.33 0.29
N ASP A 344 28.62 14.55 0.37
CA ASP A 344 28.57 13.17 -0.09
C ASP A 344 27.68 13.00 -1.34
N PHE A 345 26.75 13.93 -1.57
CA PHE A 345 25.78 13.90 -2.66
C PHE A 345 25.79 15.19 -3.47
N PRO A 346 25.42 15.14 -4.77
CA PRO A 346 25.28 16.35 -5.57
C PRO A 346 24.18 17.26 -4.99
N LYS A 347 24.38 18.57 -5.12
CA LYS A 347 23.40 19.59 -4.71
C LYS A 347 22.02 19.26 -5.31
N ALA A 348 21.02 19.18 -4.43
CA ALA A 348 19.64 19.02 -4.85
C ALA A 348 19.18 20.24 -5.67
N GLY A 349 18.23 20.06 -6.59
CA GLY A 349 17.59 21.20 -7.26
C GLY A 349 16.78 22.05 -6.26
N ASP A 350 16.13 23.11 -6.73
CA ASP A 350 15.21 23.90 -5.89
C ASP A 350 14.02 23.02 -5.47
N ILE A 351 14.08 22.45 -4.25
CA ILE A 351 13.01 21.61 -3.67
C ILE A 351 12.27 22.45 -2.63
N SER A 352 10.98 22.70 -2.86
CA SER A 352 10.11 23.30 -1.85
C SER A 352 9.71 22.27 -0.82
N TRP A 353 9.84 22.60 0.47
CA TRP A 353 9.36 21.79 1.58
C TRP A 353 8.46 22.60 2.51
N GLN A 354 7.63 21.90 3.28
CA GLN A 354 6.78 22.46 4.32
C GLN A 354 6.89 21.55 5.55
N VAL A 355 7.12 22.15 6.72
CA VAL A 355 7.05 21.42 8.00
C VAL A 355 5.59 21.34 8.42
N LYS A 356 5.07 20.13 8.53
CA LYS A 356 3.75 19.83 9.11
C LYS A 356 3.99 19.17 10.46
N GLU A 357 3.58 19.83 11.53
CA GLU A 357 3.61 19.20 12.84
C GLU A 357 2.53 18.11 12.91
N VAL A 358 2.86 17.00 13.57
CA VAL A 358 1.88 15.95 13.85
C VAL A 358 0.83 16.54 14.79
N PRO A 359 -0.45 16.60 14.39
CA PRO A 359 -1.51 17.05 15.29
C PRO A 359 -1.50 16.23 16.57
N GLU A 360 -1.72 16.86 17.74
CA GLU A 360 -1.74 16.18 19.04
C GLU A 360 -2.72 15.00 19.04
N SER A 361 -3.83 15.11 18.31
CA SER A 361 -4.82 14.05 18.15
C SER A 361 -4.32 12.80 17.39
N LEU A 362 -3.22 12.91 16.64
CA LEU A 362 -2.58 11.80 15.90
C LEU A 362 -1.35 11.23 16.63
N ALA A 363 -0.80 11.96 17.61
CA ALA A 363 0.45 11.58 18.26
C ALA A 363 0.38 10.22 18.99
N ASP A 364 -0.76 9.88 19.58
CA ASP A 364 -0.97 8.58 20.24
C ASP A 364 -1.13 7.40 19.24
N PHE A 365 -1.26 7.70 17.94
CA PHE A 365 -1.54 6.73 16.87
C PHE A 365 -0.39 6.55 15.87
N LEU A 366 0.70 7.35 16.00
CA LEU A 366 1.94 7.24 15.22
C LEU A 366 3.07 6.71 16.12
#